data_AF-A0A9Q0BYX7-F1
#
_entry.id   AF-A0A9Q0BYX7-F1
#
_cell.length_a   1.000
_cell.length_b   1.000
_cell.length_c   1.000
_cell.angle_alpha   90.00
_cell.angle_beta   90.00
_cell.angle_gamma   90.00
#
_symmetry.space_group_name_H-M   'P 1'
#
loop_
_entity.id
_entity.type
_entity.pdbx_description
1 polymer ?
#
loop_
_entity_poly.entity_id
_entity_poly.type
_entity_poly.pdbx_seq_one_letter_code
_entity_poly.pdbx_strand_id
1 'polypeptide(L)'
;MGSRILSNLSDTIKAFSILLVTDLGIGFHSTHGWELLIGSVYNDFGLAHKDEIISGLVSTFPVILDTIVKYWIFHYLNRVSPSKKQMARSIYVSVSIMIYVLSQVSISNAYPIFAQQGYENPRETTGRIVCANCHLANKPVEIEVPQAVLPDTVFEAIVRIPYDMQLKQVLANGKKGGLNVGAVLILPEGFELAPTDRISPELKEKIGNLSFQSYRPNKKNILVIGPVPGQKYSEIVFPILSPDPSTKKDIHFLKYPIYVGGNRGRGQIYPDGSKSNNTVYNATSASIVSKIVRKEKGGYEITTVDASDGRQSVDIIPPGPELLVSEGESIKLDQPLTSNPNVGGFGQGDAEIVLQDPLRIQGLLFFFTSVIFAQVFLVLKKKQFEKVQLYEMNF
;
A
#
# COMPACT_ATOMS: atom_id res chain seq x y z
N MET A 1 7.06 31.74 45.51
CA MET A 1 7.91 32.40 44.49
C MET A 1 7.19 32.65 43.15
N GLY A 2 6.21 31.82 42.72
CA GLY A 2 5.59 31.96 41.38
C GLY A 2 4.49 33.02 41.21
N SER A 3 3.79 33.45 42.27
CA SER A 3 2.64 34.38 42.15
C SER A 3 3.02 35.83 41.82
N ARG A 4 4.29 36.22 42.02
CA ARG A 4 4.79 37.59 41.78
C ARG A 4 5.30 37.81 40.35
N ILE A 5 5.57 36.73 39.60
CA ILE A 5 6.07 36.80 38.22
C ILE A 5 4.91 36.94 37.23
N LEU A 6 3.80 36.23 37.45
CA LEU A 6 2.60 36.29 36.60
C LEU A 6 1.86 37.63 36.67
N SER A 7 1.93 38.35 37.80
CA SER A 7 1.23 39.61 38.01
C SER A 7 1.82 40.79 37.22
N ASN A 8 3.10 40.72 36.81
CA ASN A 8 3.80 41.79 36.09
C ASN A 8 3.78 41.63 34.56
N LEU A 9 3.13 40.60 34.03
CA LEU A 9 3.04 40.36 32.59
C LEU A 9 1.89 41.17 31.97
N SER A 10 2.04 41.58 30.70
CA SER A 10 0.94 42.18 29.94
C SER A 10 -0.17 41.15 29.68
N ASP A 11 -1.41 41.60 29.56
CA ASP A 11 -2.56 40.69 29.42
C ASP A 11 -2.48 39.85 28.14
N THR A 12 -1.83 40.35 27.09
CA THR A 12 -1.52 39.59 25.87
C THR A 12 -0.56 38.44 26.14
N ILE A 13 0.49 38.65 26.96
CA ILE A 13 1.47 37.60 27.30
C ILE A 13 0.85 36.58 28.27
N LYS A 14 -0.06 37.01 29.15
CA LYS A 14 -0.83 36.10 29.99
C LYS A 14 -1.75 35.22 29.13
N ALA A 15 -2.50 35.80 28.20
CA ALA A 15 -3.37 35.05 27.29
C ALA A 15 -2.59 34.08 26.39
N PHE A 16 -1.45 34.53 25.84
CA PHE A 16 -0.57 33.67 25.05
C PHE A 16 0.01 32.52 25.88
N SER A 17 0.49 32.79 27.11
CA SER A 17 1.00 31.76 28.01
C SER A 17 -0.07 30.74 28.38
N ILE A 18 -1.33 31.18 28.60
CA ILE A 18 -2.45 30.27 28.89
C ILE A 18 -2.73 29.37 27.69
N LEU A 19 -2.81 29.93 26.48
CA LEU A 19 -3.02 29.17 25.24
C LEU A 19 -1.88 28.18 24.98
N LEU A 20 -0.63 28.60 25.14
CA LEU A 20 0.54 27.75 24.99
C LEU A 20 0.55 26.58 25.97
N VAL A 21 0.20 26.83 27.24
CA VAL A 21 0.12 25.78 28.27
C VAL A 21 -1.05 24.83 28.00
N THR A 22 -2.18 25.32 27.47
CA THR A 22 -3.29 24.43 27.09
C THR A 22 -2.97 23.60 25.86
N ASP A 23 -2.35 24.19 24.85
CA ASP A 23 -1.87 23.49 23.66
C ASP A 23 -0.89 22.36 24.02
N LEU A 24 0.03 22.62 24.97
CA LEU A 24 0.97 21.61 25.45
C LEU A 24 0.32 20.53 26.34
N GLY A 25 -0.74 20.87 27.08
CA GLY A 25 -1.37 19.97 28.05
C GLY A 25 -2.48 19.07 27.48
N ILE A 26 -3.21 19.55 26.48
CA ILE A 26 -4.40 18.86 25.90
C ILE A 26 -4.18 18.52 24.42
N GLY A 27 -3.13 19.08 23.80
CA GLY A 27 -2.84 18.92 22.40
C GLY A 27 -2.39 17.50 21.97
N PHE A 28 -2.31 17.36 20.66
CA PHE A 28 -2.08 16.14 19.88
C PHE A 28 -0.62 15.63 19.97
N HIS A 29 -0.06 15.52 21.18
CA HIS A 29 1.38 15.27 21.34
C HIS A 29 1.75 13.81 21.64
N SER A 30 0.77 12.94 21.90
CA SER A 30 1.00 11.49 22.00
C SER A 30 -0.26 10.72 21.64
N THR A 31 -0.34 10.24 20.38
CA THR A 31 -1.39 9.30 19.95
C THR A 31 -1.43 8.08 20.86
N HIS A 32 -0.26 7.60 21.27
CA HIS A 32 -0.11 6.47 22.16
C HIS A 32 -0.63 6.74 23.58
N GLY A 33 -0.47 7.96 24.10
CA GLY A 33 -1.02 8.35 25.40
C GLY A 33 -2.56 8.32 25.40
N TRP A 34 -3.17 8.77 24.31
CA TRP A 34 -4.63 8.71 24.13
C TRP A 34 -5.15 7.29 23.91
N GLU A 35 -4.40 6.45 23.18
CA GLU A 35 -4.71 5.02 23.04
C GLU A 35 -4.75 4.31 24.40
N LEU A 36 -3.76 4.56 25.26
CA LEU A 36 -3.70 3.98 26.60
C LEU A 36 -4.84 4.48 27.51
N LEU A 37 -5.12 5.78 27.48
CA LEU A 37 -6.20 6.37 28.30
C LEU A 37 -7.58 5.86 27.86
N ILE A 38 -7.87 5.89 26.56
CA ILE A 38 -9.13 5.40 26.00
C ILE A 38 -9.26 3.89 26.18
N GLY A 39 -8.17 3.14 25.97
CA GLY A 39 -8.12 1.69 26.18
C GLY A 39 -8.36 1.29 27.63
N SER A 40 -7.82 2.03 28.60
CA SER A 40 -8.09 1.81 30.03
C SER A 40 -9.58 1.96 30.34
N VAL A 41 -10.20 3.04 29.87
CA VAL A 41 -11.65 3.26 30.07
C VAL A 41 -12.46 2.15 29.39
N TYR A 42 -12.09 1.73 28.18
CA TYR A 42 -12.80 0.67 27.46
C TYR A 42 -12.79 -0.66 28.20
N ASN A 43 -11.65 -1.02 28.79
CA ASN A 43 -11.49 -2.24 29.60
C ASN A 43 -12.31 -2.19 30.90
N ASP A 44 -12.36 -1.03 31.56
CA ASP A 44 -13.13 -0.86 32.80
C ASP A 44 -14.65 -1.01 32.60
N PHE A 45 -15.15 -0.71 31.39
CA PHE A 45 -16.56 -0.85 31.02
C PHE A 45 -16.89 -2.18 30.31
N GLY A 46 -15.92 -3.09 30.15
CA GLY A 46 -16.14 -4.42 29.53
C GLY A 46 -16.56 -4.39 28.06
N LEU A 47 -16.26 -3.30 27.34
CA LEU A 47 -16.61 -3.14 25.94
C LEU A 47 -15.58 -3.87 25.05
N ALA A 48 -16.04 -4.53 23.98
CA ALA A 48 -15.17 -5.29 23.09
C ALA A 48 -14.13 -4.39 22.40
N HIS A 49 -12.84 -4.72 22.56
CA HIS A 49 -11.72 -3.98 21.98
C HIS A 49 -11.79 -4.01 20.45
N LYS A 50 -12.32 -2.93 19.86
CA LYS A 50 -12.36 -2.73 18.41
C LYS A 50 -11.43 -1.59 18.05
N ASP A 51 -10.31 -1.92 17.44
CA ASP A 51 -9.21 -1.00 17.17
C ASP A 51 -9.62 0.16 16.24
N GLU A 52 -10.61 -0.05 15.37
CA GLU A 52 -11.22 0.99 14.54
C GLU A 52 -11.95 2.06 15.37
N ILE A 53 -12.69 1.66 16.41
CA ILE A 53 -13.42 2.58 17.29
C ILE A 53 -12.42 3.36 18.13
N ILE A 54 -11.39 2.69 18.63
CA ILE A 54 -10.35 3.33 19.44
C ILE A 54 -9.56 4.32 18.58
N SER A 55 -9.15 3.96 17.36
CA SER A 55 -8.46 4.88 16.45
C SER A 55 -9.34 6.08 16.03
N GLY A 56 -10.62 5.83 15.76
CA GLY A 56 -11.61 6.89 15.53
C GLY A 56 -11.76 7.84 16.72
N LEU A 57 -11.80 7.32 17.95
CA LEU A 57 -11.86 8.13 19.16
C LEU A 57 -10.55 8.87 19.43
N VAL A 58 -9.39 8.21 19.29
CA VAL A 58 -8.05 8.81 19.47
C VAL A 58 -7.82 9.97 18.50
N SER A 59 -8.38 9.89 17.28
CA SER A 59 -8.23 10.95 16.27
C SER A 59 -9.23 12.11 16.44
N THR A 60 -10.41 11.87 16.99
CA THR A 60 -11.49 12.88 17.07
C THR A 60 -11.65 13.48 18.47
N PHE A 61 -11.58 12.67 19.51
CA PHE A 61 -11.87 13.07 20.89
C PHE A 61 -10.88 14.12 21.43
N PRO A 62 -9.56 14.01 21.24
CA PRO A 62 -8.63 15.04 21.71
C PRO A 62 -8.87 16.39 21.03
N VAL A 63 -9.23 16.39 19.75
CA VAL A 63 -9.52 17.61 18.98
C VAL A 63 -10.78 18.30 19.49
N ILE A 64 -11.83 17.51 19.77
CA ILE A 64 -13.08 18.03 20.33
C ILE A 64 -12.83 18.57 21.74
N LEU A 65 -12.12 17.83 22.58
CA LEU A 65 -11.82 18.22 23.96
C LEU A 65 -10.98 19.49 24.02
N ASP A 66 -9.92 19.57 23.22
CA ASP A 66 -9.07 20.76 23.08
C ASP A 66 -9.89 21.99 22.66
N THR A 67 -10.78 21.82 21.68
CA THR A 67 -11.67 22.88 21.21
C THR A 67 -12.62 23.35 22.30
N ILE A 68 -13.22 22.42 23.06
CA ILE A 68 -14.12 22.74 24.17
C ILE A 68 -13.37 23.48 25.28
N VAL A 69 -12.19 23.00 25.69
CA VAL A 69 -11.42 23.62 26.77
C VAL A 69 -10.95 25.02 26.36
N LYS A 70 -10.47 25.20 25.13
CA LYS A 70 -10.13 26.52 24.58
C LYS A 70 -11.35 27.42 24.54
N TYR A 71 -12.51 26.92 24.14
CA TYR A 71 -13.75 27.68 24.18
C TYR A 71 -14.12 28.13 25.60
N TRP A 72 -14.00 27.25 26.61
CA TRP A 72 -14.29 27.58 28.00
C TRP A 72 -13.32 28.62 28.59
N ILE A 73 -12.02 28.44 28.36
CA ILE A 73 -10.98 29.40 28.76
C ILE A 73 -11.25 30.75 28.09
N PHE A 74 -11.57 30.73 26.80
CA PHE A 74 -11.85 31.93 26.05
C PHE A 74 -13.15 32.62 26.48
N HIS A 75 -14.19 31.86 26.81
CA HIS A 75 -15.44 32.39 27.35
C HIS A 75 -15.23 33.03 28.72
N TYR A 76 -14.40 32.40 29.57
CA TYR A 76 -14.01 32.94 30.87
C TYR A 76 -13.19 34.22 30.74
N LEU A 77 -12.18 34.24 29.87
CA LEU A 77 -11.35 35.43 29.61
C LEU A 77 -12.14 36.56 28.91
N ASN A 78 -13.14 36.24 28.08
CA ASN A 78 -14.02 37.21 27.44
C ASN A 78 -15.03 37.87 28.37
N ARG A 79 -15.20 37.40 29.61
CA ARG A 79 -15.89 38.20 30.65
C ARG A 79 -15.09 39.45 31.03
N VAL A 80 -13.82 39.57 30.60
CA VAL A 80 -12.87 40.60 31.07
C VAL A 80 -12.58 41.70 30.02
N SER A 81 -12.93 41.56 28.73
CA SER A 81 -12.74 42.66 27.73
C SER A 81 -13.51 42.47 26.40
N PRO A 82 -14.03 43.54 25.75
CA PRO A 82 -14.89 43.44 24.56
C PRO A 82 -14.16 43.69 23.23
N SER A 83 -13.94 42.67 22.40
CA SER A 83 -13.58 42.85 20.97
C SER A 83 -14.32 41.86 20.04
N LYS A 84 -15.63 42.08 19.88
CA LYS A 84 -16.60 41.13 19.27
C LYS A 84 -16.41 40.82 17.77
N LYS A 85 -15.64 41.61 16.99
CA LYS A 85 -15.57 41.47 15.50
C LYS A 85 -14.44 40.59 14.97
N GLN A 86 -13.25 40.62 15.57
CA GLN A 86 -12.11 39.78 15.13
C GLN A 86 -12.39 38.29 15.42
N MET A 87 -13.12 38.04 16.50
CA MET A 87 -13.48 36.74 17.05
C MET A 87 -14.39 35.89 16.15
N ALA A 88 -15.51 36.47 15.69
CA ALA A 88 -16.48 35.75 14.87
C ALA A 88 -15.88 35.29 13.53
N ARG A 89 -14.91 36.07 12.99
CA ARG A 89 -14.16 35.70 11.79
C ARG A 89 -13.26 34.48 12.02
N SER A 90 -12.56 34.41 13.14
CA SER A 90 -11.69 33.26 13.45
C SER A 90 -12.49 31.96 13.59
N ILE A 91 -13.64 32.03 14.28
CA ILE A 91 -14.57 30.89 14.46
C ILE A 91 -15.17 30.44 13.12
N TYR A 92 -15.58 31.39 12.27
CA TYR A 92 -16.12 31.05 10.96
C TYR A 92 -15.08 30.36 10.07
N VAL A 93 -13.82 30.80 10.13
CA VAL A 93 -12.71 30.19 9.38
C VAL A 93 -12.40 28.78 9.89
N SER A 94 -12.33 28.55 11.20
CA SER A 94 -12.04 27.23 11.76
C SER A 94 -13.17 26.22 11.48
N VAL A 95 -14.43 26.63 11.60
CA VAL A 95 -15.59 25.79 11.26
C VAL A 95 -15.66 25.50 9.76
N SER A 96 -15.34 26.49 8.91
CA SER A 96 -15.28 26.29 7.45
C SER A 96 -14.17 25.32 7.04
N ILE A 97 -13.01 25.38 7.70
CA ILE A 97 -11.91 24.42 7.50
C ILE A 97 -12.32 23.02 7.97
N MET A 98 -13.03 22.91 9.10
CA MET A 98 -13.53 21.63 9.58
C MET A 98 -14.53 20.98 8.60
N ILE A 99 -15.47 21.77 8.05
CA ILE A 99 -16.42 21.30 7.02
C ILE A 99 -15.69 20.92 5.73
N TYR A 100 -14.63 21.66 5.35
CA TYR A 100 -13.80 21.32 4.20
C TYR A 100 -13.04 20.01 4.38
N VAL A 101 -12.52 19.73 5.58
CA VAL A 101 -11.84 18.47 5.90
C VAL A 101 -12.83 17.30 5.93
N LEU A 102 -14.03 17.50 6.47
CA LEU A 102 -15.08 16.48 6.52
C LEU A 102 -15.76 16.20 5.16
N SER A 103 -15.67 17.13 4.20
CA SER A 103 -16.22 16.96 2.84
C SER A 103 -15.22 16.33 1.85
N GLN A 104 -14.02 15.95 2.30
CA GLN A 104 -13.14 15.07 1.55
C GLN A 104 -13.72 13.64 1.56
N VAL A 105 -14.69 13.41 0.68
CA VAL A 105 -15.23 12.09 0.38
C VAL A 105 -14.07 11.21 -0.07
N SER A 106 -13.81 10.13 0.68
CA SER A 106 -12.81 9.14 0.32
C SER A 106 -13.18 8.50 -1.02
N ILE A 107 -12.49 8.90 -2.08
CA ILE A 107 -12.57 8.23 -3.38
C ILE A 107 -12.06 6.81 -3.17
N SER A 108 -12.88 5.78 -3.36
CA SER A 108 -12.45 4.39 -3.20
C SER A 108 -11.56 3.96 -4.39
N ASN A 109 -10.26 3.87 -4.16
CA ASN A 109 -9.26 3.35 -5.08
C ASN A 109 -8.86 1.91 -4.68
N ALA A 110 -8.04 1.24 -5.50
CA ALA A 110 -7.42 -0.04 -5.13
C ALA A 110 -6.26 0.24 -4.17
N TYR A 111 -6.35 -0.23 -2.92
CA TYR A 111 -5.42 0.19 -1.87
C TYR A 111 -4.60 -0.99 -1.30
N PRO A 112 -3.26 -0.85 -1.23
CA PRO A 112 -2.43 -1.73 -0.40
C PRO A 112 -2.83 -1.74 1.09
N ILE A 113 -3.49 -0.68 1.58
CA ILE A 113 -3.92 -0.57 2.98
C ILE A 113 -4.85 -1.71 3.42
N PHE A 114 -5.68 -2.25 2.52
CA PHE A 114 -6.56 -3.36 2.87
C PHE A 114 -5.79 -4.65 3.10
N ALA A 115 -4.71 -4.88 2.36
CA ALA A 115 -3.81 -5.99 2.64
C ALA A 115 -3.18 -5.79 4.02
N GLN A 116 -2.64 -4.58 4.29
CA GLN A 116 -2.06 -4.25 5.58
C GLN A 116 -3.08 -4.44 6.72
N GLN A 117 -4.32 -3.99 6.60
CA GLN A 117 -5.30 -4.12 7.69
C GLN A 117 -5.78 -5.57 7.88
N GLY A 118 -5.98 -6.32 6.80
CA GLY A 118 -6.57 -7.66 6.85
C GLY A 118 -5.58 -8.80 7.05
N TYR A 119 -4.29 -8.60 6.75
CA TYR A 119 -3.30 -9.67 6.74
C TYR A 119 -2.00 -9.25 7.40
N GLU A 120 -1.49 -10.11 8.28
CA GLU A 120 -0.22 -9.85 8.97
C GLU A 120 1.00 -9.97 8.04
N ASN A 121 0.96 -10.91 7.10
CA ASN A 121 1.96 -11.06 6.05
C ASN A 121 1.27 -11.01 4.69
N PRO A 122 1.75 -10.20 3.73
CA PRO A 122 1.13 -10.13 2.41
C PRO A 122 1.33 -11.39 1.57
N ARG A 123 2.22 -12.32 1.98
CA ARG A 123 2.46 -13.59 1.28
C ARG A 123 2.11 -14.77 2.18
N GLU A 124 1.20 -15.60 1.70
CA GLU A 124 0.77 -16.84 2.32
C GLU A 124 1.87 -17.91 2.24
N THR A 125 1.76 -18.96 3.05
CA THR A 125 2.71 -20.10 3.03
C THR A 125 2.75 -20.84 1.70
N THR A 126 1.66 -20.76 0.93
CA THR A 126 1.55 -21.27 -0.44
C THR A 126 2.36 -20.46 -1.46
N GLY A 127 2.87 -19.28 -1.07
CA GLY A 127 3.55 -18.33 -1.95
C GLY A 127 2.60 -17.36 -2.66
N ARG A 128 1.27 -17.50 -2.47
CA ARG A 128 0.27 -16.56 -2.98
C ARG A 128 0.31 -15.25 -2.21
N ILE A 129 0.15 -14.13 -2.92
CA ILE A 129 0.03 -12.80 -2.34
C ILE A 129 -1.45 -12.46 -2.13
N VAL A 130 -1.77 -11.96 -0.94
CA VAL A 130 -3.16 -11.76 -0.45
C VAL A 130 -3.98 -10.79 -1.30
N CYS A 131 -3.35 -9.94 -2.10
CA CYS A 131 -4.03 -9.08 -3.07
C CYS A 131 -4.90 -9.88 -4.05
N ALA A 132 -4.51 -11.12 -4.37
CA ALA A 132 -5.27 -12.03 -5.23
C ALA A 132 -6.59 -12.51 -4.61
N ASN A 133 -6.85 -12.25 -3.32
CA ASN A 133 -8.13 -12.60 -2.67
C ASN A 133 -9.24 -11.62 -3.07
N CYS A 134 -8.89 -10.38 -3.45
CA CYS A 134 -9.86 -9.36 -3.89
C CYS A 134 -9.71 -9.00 -5.38
N HIS A 135 -8.49 -9.09 -5.92
CA HIS A 135 -8.19 -8.84 -7.33
C HIS A 135 -8.11 -10.18 -8.08
N LEU A 136 -9.27 -10.62 -8.57
CA LEU A 136 -9.48 -12.00 -9.02
C LEU A 136 -9.01 -12.25 -10.46
N ALA A 137 -8.84 -11.19 -11.25
CA ALA A 137 -8.30 -11.32 -12.60
C ALA A 137 -6.77 -11.41 -12.57
N ASN A 138 -6.20 -12.29 -13.41
CA ASN A 138 -4.76 -12.46 -13.54
C ASN A 138 -4.21 -11.65 -14.73
N LYS A 139 -3.15 -10.87 -14.50
CA LYS A 139 -2.41 -10.10 -15.52
C LYS A 139 -0.92 -10.14 -15.18
N PRO A 140 0.00 -10.24 -16.17
CA PRO A 140 1.43 -10.40 -15.91
C PRO A 140 2.02 -9.19 -15.17
N VAL A 141 3.03 -9.42 -14.34
CA VAL A 141 3.85 -8.39 -13.69
C VAL A 141 5.29 -8.84 -13.83
N GLU A 142 6.19 -7.91 -14.14
CA GLU A 142 7.61 -8.20 -14.29
C GLU A 142 8.40 -7.46 -13.21
N ILE A 143 9.50 -8.08 -12.78
CA ILE A 143 10.46 -7.51 -11.86
C ILE A 143 11.86 -7.66 -12.45
N GLU A 144 12.58 -6.55 -12.53
CA GLU A 144 13.98 -6.51 -12.92
C GLU A 144 14.81 -6.05 -11.73
N VAL A 145 15.82 -6.85 -11.38
CA VAL A 145 16.79 -6.55 -10.33
C VAL A 145 18.19 -6.92 -10.83
N PRO A 146 19.25 -6.29 -10.29
CA PRO A 146 20.61 -6.72 -10.59
C PRO A 146 20.81 -8.18 -10.19
N GLN A 147 21.60 -8.91 -10.98
CA GLN A 147 21.95 -10.29 -10.69
C GLN A 147 22.69 -10.43 -9.35
N ALA A 148 23.57 -9.48 -9.03
CA ALA A 148 24.31 -9.41 -7.80
C ALA A 148 24.47 -7.97 -7.32
N VAL A 149 24.54 -7.79 -6.01
CA VAL A 149 24.80 -6.50 -5.34
C VAL A 149 25.85 -6.69 -4.25
N LEU A 150 26.65 -5.65 -4.04
CA LEU A 150 27.58 -5.59 -2.92
C LEU A 150 26.82 -5.18 -1.64
N PRO A 151 27.41 -5.41 -0.45
CA PRO A 151 26.91 -4.87 0.82
C PRO A 151 26.79 -3.35 0.83
N ASP A 152 25.88 -2.83 1.66
CA ASP A 152 25.66 -1.37 1.90
C ASP A 152 25.61 -0.55 0.59
N THR A 153 24.93 -1.07 -0.41
CA THR A 153 24.85 -0.50 -1.76
C THR A 153 23.40 -0.23 -2.12
N VAL A 154 23.13 0.97 -2.63
CA VAL A 154 21.81 1.32 -3.18
C VAL A 154 21.70 0.79 -4.61
N PHE A 155 20.63 0.07 -4.90
CA PHE A 155 20.32 -0.43 -6.23
C PHE A 155 18.84 -0.20 -6.57
N GLU A 156 18.51 -0.27 -7.86
CA GLU A 156 17.13 -0.17 -8.34
C GLU A 156 16.50 -1.55 -8.51
N ALA A 157 15.29 -1.72 -7.99
CA ALA A 157 14.39 -2.83 -8.33
C ALA A 157 13.22 -2.26 -9.13
N ILE A 158 13.09 -2.68 -10.39
CA ILE A 158 12.12 -2.12 -11.33
C ILE A 158 10.94 -3.07 -11.42
N VAL A 159 9.74 -2.59 -11.10
CA VAL A 159 8.49 -3.34 -11.19
C VAL A 159 7.66 -2.80 -12.34
N ARG A 160 7.38 -3.64 -13.34
CA ARG A 160 6.54 -3.30 -14.48
C ARG A 160 5.16 -3.92 -14.36
N ILE A 161 4.13 -3.09 -14.51
CA ILE A 161 2.71 -3.44 -14.43
C ILE A 161 2.05 -3.07 -15.78
N PRO A 162 2.38 -3.78 -16.88
CA PRO A 162 1.96 -3.41 -18.24
C PRO A 162 0.45 -3.51 -18.46
N TYR A 163 -0.19 -2.50 -19.03
CA TYR A 163 -1.59 -2.63 -19.45
C TYR A 163 -1.87 -1.72 -20.64
N ASP A 164 -2.96 -2.00 -21.35
CA ASP A 164 -3.39 -1.15 -22.45
C ASP A 164 -3.95 0.19 -21.90
N MET A 165 -3.20 1.26 -22.15
CA MET A 165 -3.48 2.62 -21.69
C MET A 165 -4.76 3.22 -22.28
N GLN A 166 -5.29 2.65 -23.38
CA GLN A 166 -6.54 3.09 -23.99
C GLN A 166 -7.77 2.54 -23.25
N LEU A 167 -7.60 1.45 -22.50
CA LEU A 167 -8.68 0.85 -21.73
C LEU A 167 -9.09 1.74 -20.56
N LYS A 168 -10.40 1.83 -20.36
CA LYS A 168 -11.03 2.50 -19.22
C LYS A 168 -11.77 1.47 -18.38
N GLN A 169 -11.69 1.59 -17.07
CA GLN A 169 -12.42 0.75 -16.12
C GLN A 169 -13.68 1.45 -15.61
N VAL A 170 -14.59 0.67 -15.03
CA VAL A 170 -15.74 1.17 -14.28
C VAL A 170 -15.28 1.73 -12.94
N LEU A 171 -15.54 3.01 -12.70
CA LEU A 171 -15.32 3.68 -11.42
C LEU A 171 -16.47 3.38 -10.44
N ALA A 172 -16.29 3.71 -9.16
CA ALA A 172 -17.30 3.45 -8.12
C ALA A 172 -18.68 4.09 -8.42
N ASN A 173 -18.70 5.20 -9.18
CA ASN A 173 -19.93 5.88 -9.61
C ASN A 173 -20.55 5.31 -10.91
N GLY A 174 -19.98 4.24 -11.48
CA GLY A 174 -20.44 3.62 -12.73
C GLY A 174 -19.91 4.26 -14.02
N LYS A 175 -19.23 5.42 -13.96
CA LYS A 175 -18.61 6.03 -15.15
C LYS A 175 -17.31 5.31 -15.53
N LYS A 176 -16.92 5.40 -16.81
CA LYS A 176 -15.64 4.88 -17.29
C LYS A 176 -14.50 5.88 -17.01
N GLY A 177 -13.40 5.40 -16.42
CA GLY A 177 -12.23 6.22 -16.07
C GLY A 177 -10.91 5.46 -16.19
N GLY A 178 -9.80 6.15 -15.90
CA GLY A 178 -8.46 5.57 -15.95
C GLY A 178 -8.22 4.50 -14.87
N LEU A 179 -7.15 3.74 -15.05
CA LEU A 179 -6.68 2.73 -14.10
C LEU A 179 -5.58 3.32 -13.21
N ASN A 180 -5.63 2.95 -11.93
CA ASN A 180 -4.53 3.15 -11.00
C ASN A 180 -3.77 1.84 -10.83
N VAL A 181 -2.51 1.95 -10.41
CA VAL A 181 -1.65 0.82 -10.12
C VAL A 181 -1.19 0.86 -8.67
N GLY A 182 -0.79 -0.30 -8.16
CA GLY A 182 -0.15 -0.46 -6.87
C GLY A 182 0.66 -1.73 -6.84
N ALA A 183 1.63 -1.80 -5.94
CA ALA A 183 2.50 -2.96 -5.80
C ALA A 183 2.88 -3.22 -4.34
N VAL A 184 3.20 -4.47 -4.07
CA VAL A 184 3.89 -4.94 -2.86
C VAL A 184 5.17 -5.62 -3.29
N LEU A 185 6.29 -5.21 -2.73
CA LEU A 185 7.62 -5.78 -2.95
C LEU A 185 8.11 -6.38 -1.63
N ILE A 186 8.38 -7.69 -1.64
CA ILE A 186 8.80 -8.46 -0.49
C ILE A 186 10.28 -8.77 -0.68
N LEU A 187 11.12 -8.11 0.11
CA LEU A 187 12.56 -8.27 0.07
C LEU A 187 13.03 -9.27 1.13
N PRO A 188 14.24 -9.83 0.96
CA PRO A 188 14.89 -10.61 2.00
C PRO A 188 15.09 -9.78 3.27
N GLU A 189 15.21 -10.44 4.42
CA GLU A 189 15.51 -9.75 5.67
C GLU A 189 16.80 -8.93 5.55
N GLY A 190 16.82 -7.78 6.23
CA GLY A 190 17.93 -6.83 6.21
C GLY A 190 17.95 -5.85 5.04
N PHE A 191 17.34 -6.18 3.90
CA PHE A 191 17.12 -5.23 2.80
C PHE A 191 16.01 -4.26 3.18
N GLU A 192 16.18 -2.98 2.84
CA GLU A 192 15.20 -1.95 3.16
C GLU A 192 15.18 -0.84 2.11
N LEU A 193 14.19 0.05 2.21
CA LEU A 193 14.15 1.26 1.39
C LEU A 193 15.39 2.12 1.66
N ALA A 194 16.06 2.57 0.60
CA ALA A 194 17.23 3.41 0.74
C ALA A 194 16.88 4.76 1.41
N PRO A 195 17.68 5.21 2.39
CA PRO A 195 17.57 6.55 2.95
C PRO A 195 17.67 7.63 1.87
N THR A 196 16.90 8.72 2.01
CA THR A 196 16.80 9.75 0.97
C THR A 196 18.11 10.46 0.64
N ASP A 197 19.04 10.50 1.59
CA ASP A 197 20.39 11.05 1.45
C ASP A 197 21.35 10.13 0.69
N ARG A 198 21.04 8.84 0.60
CA ARG A 198 21.83 7.83 -0.15
C ARG A 198 21.33 7.64 -1.59
N ILE A 199 20.20 8.23 -1.96
CA ILE A 199 19.62 8.14 -3.30
C ILE A 199 20.28 9.15 -4.23
N SER A 200 20.83 8.70 -5.35
CA SER A 200 21.45 9.59 -6.35
C SER A 200 20.40 10.51 -7.00
N PRO A 201 20.80 11.71 -7.48
CA PRO A 201 19.86 12.62 -8.16
C PRO A 201 19.17 11.99 -9.37
N GLU A 202 19.91 11.20 -10.14
CA GLU A 202 19.38 10.46 -11.30
C GLU A 202 18.29 9.45 -10.88
N LEU A 203 18.54 8.67 -9.83
CA LEU A 203 17.56 7.69 -9.33
C LEU A 203 16.33 8.40 -8.75
N LYS A 204 16.52 9.55 -8.10
CA LYS A 204 15.42 10.37 -7.57
C LYS A 204 14.51 10.90 -8.69
N GLU A 205 15.06 11.25 -9.84
CA GLU A 205 14.28 11.66 -11.01
C GLU A 205 13.43 10.49 -11.56
N LYS A 206 14.01 9.29 -11.66
CA LYS A 206 13.28 8.07 -12.08
C LYS A 206 12.12 7.74 -11.14
N ILE A 207 12.33 7.86 -9.82
CA ILE A 207 11.30 7.61 -8.81
C ILE A 207 10.16 8.65 -8.90
N GLY A 208 10.50 9.90 -9.22
CA GLY A 208 9.56 10.99 -9.26
C GLY A 208 8.94 11.28 -7.89
N ASN A 209 7.62 11.44 -7.84
CA ASN A 209 6.89 11.82 -6.62
C ASN A 209 6.27 10.61 -5.90
N LEU A 210 6.84 9.42 -6.09
CA LEU A 210 6.37 8.21 -5.43
C LEU A 210 6.80 8.20 -3.97
N SER A 211 5.92 7.71 -3.10
CA SER A 211 6.16 7.55 -1.67
C SER A 211 5.95 6.09 -1.28
N PHE A 212 7.04 5.43 -0.92
CA PHE A 212 7.04 4.04 -0.50
C PHE A 212 6.75 3.95 1.00
N GLN A 213 5.97 2.96 1.39
CA GLN A 213 5.67 2.70 2.80
C GLN A 213 6.07 1.28 3.16
N SER A 214 6.50 1.07 4.40
CA SER A 214 6.67 -0.28 4.92
C SER A 214 5.29 -0.91 5.18
N TYR A 215 5.17 -2.21 4.93
CA TYR A 215 3.91 -2.94 5.15
C TYR A 215 3.45 -2.88 6.60
N ARG A 216 4.41 -2.93 7.53
CA ARG A 216 4.25 -2.71 8.96
C ARG A 216 5.43 -1.91 9.49
N PRO A 217 5.30 -1.22 10.64
CA PRO A 217 6.42 -0.53 11.28
C PRO A 217 7.64 -1.42 11.57
N ASN A 218 7.41 -2.71 11.87
CA ASN A 218 8.44 -3.71 12.15
C ASN A 218 8.91 -4.49 10.90
N LYS A 219 8.27 -4.31 9.73
CA LYS A 219 8.59 -5.03 8.48
C LYS A 219 9.14 -4.08 7.43
N LYS A 220 10.39 -3.64 7.62
CA LYS A 220 11.07 -2.68 6.73
C LYS A 220 11.43 -3.26 5.36
N ASN A 221 11.59 -4.58 5.28
CA ASN A 221 11.87 -5.32 4.06
C ASN A 221 10.65 -5.55 3.16
N ILE A 222 9.44 -5.23 3.63
CA ILE A 222 8.22 -5.35 2.84
C ILE A 222 7.73 -3.95 2.52
N LEU A 223 7.76 -3.60 1.24
CA LEU A 223 7.43 -2.25 0.75
C LEU A 223 6.12 -2.29 -0.01
N VAL A 224 5.27 -1.29 0.20
CA VAL A 224 4.01 -1.09 -0.51
C VAL A 224 3.98 0.28 -1.15
N ILE A 225 3.33 0.35 -2.31
CA ILE A 225 3.11 1.58 -3.06
C ILE A 225 1.73 1.54 -3.73
N GLY A 226 1.10 2.70 -3.82
CA GLY A 226 -0.17 2.87 -4.49
C GLY A 226 -1.32 3.19 -3.55
N PRO A 227 -2.47 3.61 -4.11
CA PRO A 227 -2.74 3.76 -5.53
C PRO A 227 -2.02 4.96 -6.16
N VAL A 228 -1.46 4.77 -7.35
CA VAL A 228 -0.90 5.85 -8.17
C VAL A 228 -1.43 5.79 -9.61
N PRO A 229 -1.44 6.92 -10.36
CA PRO A 229 -1.95 6.93 -11.73
C PRO A 229 -1.19 5.97 -12.64
N GLY A 230 -1.89 4.98 -13.22
CA GLY A 230 -1.27 3.93 -14.03
C GLY A 230 -0.62 4.46 -15.32
N GLN A 231 -1.18 5.53 -15.89
CA GLN A 231 -0.65 6.18 -17.10
C GLN A 231 0.77 6.73 -16.90
N LYS A 232 1.09 7.17 -15.68
CA LYS A 232 2.39 7.74 -15.34
C LYS A 232 3.34 6.69 -14.76
N TYR A 233 2.81 5.73 -14.01
CA TYR A 233 3.61 4.82 -13.18
C TYR A 233 3.38 3.34 -13.55
N SER A 234 3.26 3.03 -14.84
CA SER A 234 3.22 1.62 -15.29
C SER A 234 4.54 0.88 -15.02
N GLU A 235 5.63 1.62 -14.85
CA GLU A 235 6.90 1.15 -14.32
C GLU A 235 7.19 1.90 -13.00
N ILE A 236 7.56 1.16 -11.97
CA ILE A 236 7.84 1.68 -10.63
C ILE A 236 9.25 1.26 -10.24
N VAL A 237 10.11 2.25 -9.98
CA VAL A 237 11.49 2.03 -9.56
C VAL A 237 11.60 2.14 -8.04
N PHE A 238 11.97 1.04 -7.38
CA PHE A 238 12.21 1.00 -5.93
C PHE A 238 13.70 1.20 -5.62
N PRO A 239 14.08 2.21 -4.83
CA PRO A 239 15.46 2.37 -4.36
C PRO A 239 15.70 1.49 -3.14
N ILE A 240 16.45 0.41 -3.30
CA ILE A 240 16.69 -0.57 -2.23
C ILE A 240 18.13 -0.46 -1.75
N LEU A 241 18.34 -0.50 -0.42
CA LEU A 241 19.64 -0.60 0.21
C LEU A 241 19.90 -2.06 0.59
N SER A 242 21.02 -2.62 0.13
CA SER A 242 21.47 -3.95 0.54
C SER A 242 22.04 -3.93 1.97
N PRO A 243 21.83 -5.00 2.76
CA PRO A 243 22.41 -5.12 4.09
C PRO A 243 23.92 -5.38 4.04
N ASP A 244 24.59 -5.19 5.17
CA ASP A 244 25.99 -5.55 5.34
C ASP A 244 26.18 -6.68 6.38
N PRO A 245 26.57 -7.91 5.94
CA PRO A 245 26.90 -9.03 6.83
C PRO A 245 28.02 -8.75 7.84
N SER A 246 28.87 -7.74 7.60
CA SER A 246 29.92 -7.36 8.53
C SER A 246 29.33 -6.81 9.84
N THR A 247 28.23 -6.06 9.72
CA THR A 247 27.52 -5.40 10.82
C THR A 247 26.34 -6.22 11.35
N LYS A 248 25.55 -6.86 10.46
CA LYS A 248 24.38 -7.68 10.80
C LYS A 248 24.72 -9.17 10.72
N LYS A 249 24.82 -9.84 11.88
CA LYS A 249 25.31 -11.23 11.98
C LYS A 249 24.33 -12.29 11.49
N ASP A 250 23.05 -11.95 11.43
CA ASP A 250 21.94 -12.73 10.91
C ASP A 250 21.86 -12.74 9.37
N ILE A 251 22.62 -11.86 8.71
CA ILE A 251 22.67 -11.76 7.25
C ILE A 251 23.93 -12.45 6.73
N HIS A 252 23.79 -13.16 5.61
CA HIS A 252 24.86 -13.93 5.01
C HIS A 252 24.97 -13.66 3.50
N PHE A 253 26.16 -13.90 2.94
CA PHE A 253 26.39 -13.80 1.50
C PHE A 253 25.80 -15.02 0.77
N LEU A 254 24.55 -14.88 0.34
CA LEU A 254 23.74 -15.92 -0.30
C LEU A 254 22.97 -15.35 -1.49
N LYS A 255 22.34 -16.25 -2.23
CA LYS A 255 21.30 -15.92 -3.20
C LYS A 255 19.96 -15.88 -2.47
N TYR A 256 19.26 -14.76 -2.59
CA TYR A 256 17.99 -14.53 -1.93
C TYR A 256 16.85 -14.33 -2.93
N PRO A 257 15.64 -14.80 -2.63
CA PRO A 257 14.46 -14.54 -3.44
C PRO A 257 13.87 -13.15 -3.14
N ILE A 258 13.34 -12.50 -4.17
CA ILE A 258 12.52 -11.29 -4.09
C ILE A 258 11.16 -11.63 -4.70
N TYR A 259 10.08 -11.26 -4.02
CA TYR A 259 8.72 -11.50 -4.51
C TYR A 259 8.02 -10.17 -4.75
N VAL A 260 7.28 -10.07 -5.85
CA VAL A 260 6.47 -8.90 -6.17
C VAL A 260 5.03 -9.29 -6.44
N GLY A 261 4.10 -8.46 -5.96
CA GLY A 261 2.71 -8.45 -6.38
C GLY A 261 2.38 -7.09 -6.97
N GLY A 262 1.84 -7.04 -8.18
CA GLY A 262 1.44 -5.80 -8.85
C GLY A 262 -0.02 -5.86 -9.30
N ASN A 263 -0.78 -4.81 -9.06
CA ASN A 263 -2.16 -4.68 -9.49
C ASN A 263 -2.35 -3.46 -10.39
N ARG A 264 -3.24 -3.60 -11.38
CA ARG A 264 -3.84 -2.48 -12.12
C ARG A 264 -5.36 -2.56 -12.07
N GLY A 265 -6.01 -1.43 -11.84
CA GLY A 265 -7.48 -1.35 -11.78
C GLY A 265 -8.08 -1.74 -10.42
N ARG A 266 -9.41 -1.67 -10.32
CA ARG A 266 -10.18 -1.87 -9.09
C ARG A 266 -10.45 -3.35 -8.79
N GLY A 267 -10.51 -3.69 -7.50
CA GLY A 267 -10.82 -5.04 -7.04
C GLY A 267 -12.30 -5.41 -7.15
N GLN A 268 -12.59 -6.71 -7.01
CA GLN A 268 -13.93 -7.30 -7.15
C GLN A 268 -14.66 -7.42 -5.81
N ILE A 269 -13.92 -7.49 -4.69
CA ILE A 269 -14.43 -7.76 -3.35
C ILE A 269 -13.88 -6.71 -2.38
N TYR A 270 -14.74 -6.23 -1.48
CA TYR A 270 -14.38 -5.34 -0.37
C TYR A 270 -13.98 -6.15 0.89
N PRO A 271 -13.26 -5.54 1.86
CA PRO A 271 -12.84 -6.25 3.07
C PRO A 271 -13.99 -6.84 3.90
N ASP A 272 -15.20 -6.30 3.80
CA ASP A 272 -16.42 -6.82 4.44
C ASP A 272 -17.02 -8.05 3.73
N GLY A 273 -16.41 -8.49 2.61
CA GLY A 273 -16.88 -9.58 1.77
C GLY A 273 -17.91 -9.17 0.71
N SER A 274 -18.36 -7.92 0.69
CA SER A 274 -19.31 -7.44 -0.30
C SER A 274 -18.69 -7.30 -1.69
N LYS A 275 -19.49 -7.53 -2.73
CA LYS A 275 -19.07 -7.39 -4.13
C LYS A 275 -19.00 -5.91 -4.53
N SER A 276 -17.97 -5.55 -5.30
CA SER A 276 -17.87 -4.23 -5.93
C SER A 276 -18.66 -4.17 -7.24
N ASN A 277 -18.85 -2.97 -7.79
CA ASN A 277 -19.44 -2.78 -9.12
C ASN A 277 -18.47 -3.12 -10.28
N ASN A 278 -17.28 -3.67 -9.99
CA ASN A 278 -16.29 -4.11 -10.99
C ASN A 278 -16.18 -5.65 -11.03
N THR A 279 -17.32 -6.33 -10.93
CA THR A 279 -17.43 -7.80 -10.97
C THR A 279 -18.74 -8.24 -11.63
N VAL A 280 -18.91 -9.54 -11.83
CA VAL A 280 -20.11 -10.15 -12.40
C VAL A 280 -21.13 -10.44 -11.29
N TYR A 281 -22.39 -10.11 -11.56
CA TYR A 281 -23.54 -10.45 -10.71
C TYR A 281 -24.26 -11.66 -11.31
N ASN A 282 -24.52 -12.67 -10.48
CA ASN A 282 -25.10 -13.95 -10.88
C ASN A 282 -26.52 -14.06 -10.31
N ALA A 283 -27.34 -14.91 -10.93
CA ALA A 283 -28.67 -15.27 -10.48
C ALA A 283 -28.64 -16.04 -9.16
N THR A 284 -29.45 -15.61 -8.20
CA THR A 284 -29.53 -16.23 -6.86
C THR A 284 -30.28 -17.57 -6.88
N SER A 285 -31.16 -17.81 -7.85
CA SER A 285 -31.93 -19.04 -8.00
C SER A 285 -32.34 -19.28 -9.46
N ALA A 286 -32.67 -20.53 -9.80
CA ALA A 286 -33.27 -20.85 -11.09
C ALA A 286 -34.71 -20.32 -11.13
N SER A 287 -34.98 -19.36 -12.01
CA SER A 287 -36.21 -18.56 -11.99
C SER A 287 -36.50 -17.95 -13.36
N ILE A 288 -37.65 -17.29 -13.49
CA ILE A 288 -38.01 -16.50 -14.69
C ILE A 288 -37.90 -15.02 -14.33
N VAL A 289 -37.24 -14.24 -15.19
CA VAL A 289 -37.12 -12.79 -15.02
C VAL A 289 -38.49 -12.14 -15.24
N SER A 290 -39.09 -11.61 -14.18
CA SER A 290 -40.43 -11.00 -14.26
C SER A 290 -40.38 -9.52 -14.61
N LYS A 291 -39.42 -8.78 -14.07
CA LYS A 291 -39.33 -7.32 -14.27
C LYS A 291 -37.91 -6.81 -14.06
N ILE A 292 -37.50 -5.86 -14.89
CA ILE A 292 -36.22 -5.16 -14.78
C ILE A 292 -36.49 -3.65 -14.65
N VAL A 293 -36.14 -3.06 -13.51
CA VAL A 293 -36.29 -1.62 -13.25
C VAL A 293 -34.93 -0.96 -13.19
N ARG A 294 -34.73 0.09 -14.00
CA ARG A 294 -33.52 0.91 -13.94
C ARG A 294 -33.63 1.93 -12.81
N LYS A 295 -32.64 2.00 -11.93
CA LYS A 295 -32.62 2.96 -10.80
C LYS A 295 -32.16 4.35 -11.25
N GLU A 296 -32.63 5.39 -10.56
CA GLU A 296 -32.28 6.80 -10.85
C GLU A 296 -30.77 7.07 -10.75
N LYS A 297 -30.09 6.46 -9.77
CA LYS A 297 -28.63 6.57 -9.56
C LYS A 297 -27.82 5.63 -10.47
N GLY A 298 -28.46 5.01 -11.46
CA GLY A 298 -27.90 3.95 -12.28
C GLY A 298 -27.98 2.57 -11.60
N GLY A 299 -27.74 1.52 -12.38
CA GLY A 299 -27.94 0.13 -11.95
C GLY A 299 -29.36 -0.38 -12.22
N TYR A 300 -29.61 -1.61 -11.79
CA TYR A 300 -30.83 -2.36 -12.09
C TYR A 300 -31.38 -3.04 -10.83
N GLU A 301 -32.69 -3.17 -10.78
CA GLU A 301 -33.42 -4.04 -9.86
C GLU A 301 -34.12 -5.09 -10.69
N ILE A 302 -33.78 -6.36 -10.47
CA ILE A 302 -34.32 -7.48 -11.22
C ILE A 302 -35.21 -8.28 -10.28
N THR A 303 -36.50 -8.32 -10.60
CA THR A 303 -37.45 -9.18 -9.92
C THR A 303 -37.53 -10.51 -10.67
N THR A 304 -37.21 -11.59 -10.00
CA THR A 304 -37.27 -12.96 -10.51
C THR A 304 -38.36 -13.74 -9.78
N VAL A 305 -39.05 -14.63 -10.50
CA VAL A 305 -40.12 -15.47 -9.96
C VAL A 305 -39.71 -16.93 -10.13
N ASP A 306 -39.67 -17.68 -9.04
CA ASP A 306 -39.43 -19.12 -9.09
C ASP A 306 -40.65 -19.82 -9.72
N ALA A 307 -40.38 -20.66 -10.73
CA ALA A 307 -41.43 -21.36 -11.46
C ALA A 307 -42.10 -22.48 -10.63
N SER A 308 -41.47 -22.93 -9.54
CA SER A 308 -41.90 -24.07 -8.74
C SER A 308 -42.76 -23.71 -7.53
N ASP A 309 -42.47 -22.60 -6.85
CA ASP A 309 -43.17 -22.18 -5.62
C ASP A 309 -43.76 -20.75 -5.70
N GLY A 310 -43.54 -20.03 -6.81
CA GLY A 310 -44.03 -18.67 -7.02
C GLY A 310 -43.37 -17.61 -6.14
N ARG A 311 -42.28 -17.95 -5.42
CA ARG A 311 -41.54 -16.97 -4.61
C ARG A 311 -40.86 -15.95 -5.50
N GLN A 312 -40.91 -14.70 -5.06
CA GLN A 312 -40.22 -13.59 -5.71
C GLN A 312 -38.89 -13.32 -5.02
N SER A 313 -37.83 -13.19 -5.81
CA SER A 313 -36.53 -12.70 -5.38
C SER A 313 -36.19 -11.41 -6.10
N VAL A 314 -35.42 -10.55 -5.43
CA VAL A 314 -35.00 -9.25 -5.98
C VAL A 314 -33.48 -9.18 -5.95
N ASP A 315 -32.88 -9.17 -7.14
CA ASP A 315 -31.45 -8.99 -7.32
C ASP A 315 -31.14 -7.51 -7.63
N ILE A 316 -30.26 -6.89 -6.84
CA ILE A 316 -29.86 -5.49 -6.99
C ILE A 316 -28.48 -5.42 -7.63
N ILE A 317 -28.39 -4.78 -8.79
CA ILE A 317 -27.15 -4.62 -9.55
C ILE A 317 -26.72 -3.14 -9.50
N PRO A 318 -25.50 -2.82 -9.03
CA PRO A 318 -25.00 -1.45 -9.00
C PRO A 318 -24.69 -0.91 -10.40
N PRO A 319 -24.50 0.41 -10.56
CA PRO A 319 -24.10 0.99 -11.85
C PRO A 319 -22.71 0.52 -12.28
N GLY A 320 -22.58 0.11 -13.55
CA GLY A 320 -21.30 -0.27 -14.14
C GLY A 320 -21.38 -1.48 -15.07
N PRO A 321 -21.70 -2.68 -14.55
CA PRO A 321 -21.89 -3.88 -15.36
C PRO A 321 -23.05 -3.73 -16.34
N GLU A 322 -22.90 -4.25 -17.56
CA GLU A 322 -23.96 -4.24 -18.58
C GLU A 322 -24.82 -5.49 -18.41
N LEU A 323 -26.14 -5.35 -18.58
CA LEU A 323 -27.08 -6.45 -18.39
C LEU A 323 -27.10 -7.38 -19.61
N LEU A 324 -27.15 -8.69 -19.39
CA LEU A 324 -27.19 -9.72 -20.45
C LEU A 324 -28.56 -10.38 -20.60
N VAL A 325 -29.42 -10.27 -19.60
CA VAL A 325 -30.74 -10.93 -19.56
C VAL A 325 -31.87 -9.98 -19.92
N SER A 326 -32.97 -10.54 -20.42
CA SER A 326 -34.19 -9.79 -20.77
C SER A 326 -35.41 -10.24 -19.93
N GLU A 327 -36.45 -9.40 -19.87
CA GLU A 327 -37.71 -9.77 -19.22
C GLU A 327 -38.36 -10.98 -19.92
N GLY A 328 -38.90 -11.93 -19.14
CA GLY A 328 -39.49 -13.18 -19.62
C GLY A 328 -38.48 -14.32 -19.83
N GLU A 329 -37.18 -14.08 -19.67
CA GLU A 329 -36.14 -15.10 -19.83
C GLU A 329 -36.09 -16.07 -18.63
N SER A 330 -35.89 -17.37 -18.90
CA SER A 330 -35.61 -18.36 -17.87
C SER A 330 -34.11 -18.41 -17.60
N ILE A 331 -33.73 -18.22 -16.33
CA ILE A 331 -32.35 -18.20 -15.86
C ILE A 331 -32.09 -19.38 -14.91
N LYS A 332 -30.86 -19.88 -14.91
CA LYS A 332 -30.40 -20.95 -14.01
C LYS A 332 -29.72 -20.36 -12.78
N LEU A 333 -29.67 -21.14 -11.70
CA LEU A 333 -28.83 -20.81 -10.53
C LEU A 333 -27.39 -20.53 -10.99
N ASP A 334 -26.80 -19.47 -10.44
CA ASP A 334 -25.45 -18.98 -10.74
C ASP A 334 -25.21 -18.50 -12.19
N GLN A 335 -26.25 -18.42 -13.03
CA GLN A 335 -26.12 -17.83 -14.36
C GLN A 335 -25.74 -16.35 -14.26
N PRO A 336 -24.75 -15.86 -15.02
CA PRO A 336 -24.38 -14.45 -15.00
C PRO A 336 -25.51 -13.57 -15.55
N LEU A 337 -25.96 -12.61 -14.76
CA LEU A 337 -26.94 -11.60 -15.15
C LEU A 337 -26.28 -10.44 -15.91
N THR A 338 -24.99 -10.20 -15.66
CA THR A 338 -24.24 -9.08 -16.22
C THR A 338 -22.98 -9.52 -16.95
N SER A 339 -22.50 -8.67 -17.86
CA SER A 339 -21.16 -8.78 -18.43
C SER A 339 -20.10 -8.52 -17.34
N ASN A 340 -18.85 -8.92 -17.61
CA ASN A 340 -17.72 -8.63 -16.74
C ASN A 340 -17.13 -7.25 -17.09
N PRO A 341 -17.30 -6.21 -16.25
CA PRO A 341 -16.75 -4.89 -16.53
C PRO A 341 -15.24 -4.80 -16.27
N ASN A 342 -14.63 -5.81 -15.65
CA ASN A 342 -13.26 -5.74 -15.19
C ASN A 342 -12.25 -5.86 -16.35
N VAL A 343 -11.43 -4.81 -16.49
CA VAL A 343 -10.31 -4.76 -17.44
C VAL A 343 -8.94 -4.77 -16.72
N GLY A 344 -8.95 -4.76 -15.39
CA GLY A 344 -7.76 -4.78 -14.56
C GLY A 344 -7.25 -6.19 -14.28
N GLY A 345 -6.38 -6.30 -13.28
CA GLY A 345 -5.92 -7.57 -12.76
C GLY A 345 -4.65 -7.46 -11.93
N PHE A 346 -4.44 -8.52 -11.16
CA PHE A 346 -3.27 -8.72 -10.31
C PHE A 346 -2.32 -9.72 -10.94
N GLY A 347 -1.02 -9.51 -10.73
CA GLY A 347 0.02 -10.44 -11.11
C GLY A 347 1.06 -10.59 -10.03
N GLN A 348 1.74 -11.72 -10.06
CA GLN A 348 2.90 -11.99 -9.22
C GLN A 348 4.12 -12.22 -10.11
N GLY A 349 5.28 -11.83 -9.60
CA GLY A 349 6.57 -12.11 -10.20
C GLY A 349 7.58 -12.41 -9.12
N ASP A 350 8.56 -13.23 -9.46
CA ASP A 350 9.63 -13.63 -8.56
C ASP A 350 10.96 -13.30 -9.24
N ALA A 351 11.93 -12.85 -8.46
CA ALA A 351 13.30 -12.62 -8.89
C ALA A 351 14.27 -13.14 -7.84
N GLU A 352 15.55 -13.21 -8.19
CA GLU A 352 16.59 -13.60 -7.26
C GLU A 352 17.72 -12.58 -7.31
N ILE A 353 18.33 -12.33 -6.16
CA ILE A 353 19.45 -11.41 -6.01
C ILE A 353 20.58 -12.09 -5.24
N VAL A 354 21.81 -11.94 -5.72
CA VAL A 354 22.99 -12.44 -4.99
C VAL A 354 23.59 -11.31 -4.16
N LEU A 355 23.60 -11.47 -2.84
CA LEU A 355 24.41 -10.61 -1.98
C LEU A 355 25.86 -11.11 -2.03
N GLN A 356 26.73 -10.36 -2.69
CA GLN A 356 28.05 -10.83 -3.09
C GLN A 356 29.16 -10.23 -2.24
N ASP A 357 30.11 -11.07 -1.83
CA ASP A 357 31.32 -10.64 -1.13
C ASP A 357 32.42 -10.29 -2.15
N PRO A 358 32.94 -9.05 -2.17
CA PRO A 358 34.06 -8.66 -3.03
C PRO A 358 35.28 -9.61 -2.92
N LEU A 359 35.56 -10.15 -1.73
CA LEU A 359 36.70 -11.03 -1.51
C LEU A 359 36.55 -12.37 -2.23
N ARG A 360 35.30 -12.88 -2.37
CA ARG A 360 35.03 -14.10 -3.14
C ARG A 360 35.37 -13.90 -4.62
N ILE A 361 35.04 -12.74 -5.18
CA ILE A 361 35.38 -12.40 -6.58
C ILE A 361 36.89 -12.28 -6.74
N GLN A 362 37.57 -11.57 -5.84
CA GLN A 362 39.04 -11.42 -5.90
C GLN A 362 39.76 -12.78 -5.82
N GLY A 363 39.34 -13.64 -4.89
CA GLY A 363 39.87 -15.00 -4.78
C GLY A 363 39.63 -15.83 -6.05
N LEU A 364 38.45 -15.70 -6.66
CA LEU A 364 38.12 -16.38 -7.93
C LEU A 364 39.00 -15.90 -9.09
N LEU A 365 39.25 -14.59 -9.20
CA LEU A 365 40.13 -14.04 -10.25
C LEU A 365 41.58 -14.51 -10.09
N PHE A 366 42.08 -14.58 -8.85
CA PHE A 366 43.39 -15.14 -8.56
C PHE A 366 43.47 -16.63 -8.95
N PHE A 367 42.43 -17.41 -8.62
CA PHE A 367 42.33 -18.81 -9.01
C PHE A 367 42.29 -18.99 -10.54
N PHE A 368 41.53 -18.18 -11.27
CA PHE A 368 41.53 -18.24 -12.74
C PHE A 368 42.89 -17.92 -13.33
N THR A 369 43.57 -16.92 -12.77
CA THR A 369 44.93 -16.56 -13.18
C THR A 369 45.89 -17.73 -12.95
N SER A 370 45.83 -18.39 -11.80
CA SER A 370 46.71 -19.54 -11.50
C SER A 370 46.42 -20.75 -12.41
N VAL A 371 45.16 -21.01 -12.74
CA VAL A 371 44.76 -22.05 -13.71
C VAL A 371 45.30 -21.75 -15.10
N ILE A 372 45.21 -20.50 -15.56
CA ILE A 372 45.77 -20.09 -16.86
C ILE A 372 47.29 -20.32 -16.87
N PHE A 373 48.00 -19.91 -15.82
CA PHE A 373 49.44 -20.18 -15.73
C PHE A 373 49.77 -21.68 -15.74
N ALA A 374 49.03 -22.49 -14.99
CA ALA A 374 49.22 -23.94 -14.97
C ALA A 374 48.99 -24.57 -16.35
N GLN A 375 47.92 -24.18 -17.05
CA GLN A 375 47.63 -24.65 -18.41
C GLN A 375 48.74 -24.27 -19.40
N VAL A 376 49.21 -23.02 -19.36
CA VAL A 376 50.31 -22.55 -20.22
C VAL A 376 51.59 -23.36 -19.92
N PHE A 377 51.95 -23.54 -18.65
CA PHE A 377 53.15 -24.31 -18.31
C PHE A 377 53.06 -25.78 -18.69
N LEU A 378 51.90 -26.42 -18.54
CA LEU A 378 51.70 -27.80 -18.98
C LEU A 378 51.87 -27.94 -20.50
N VAL A 379 51.32 -27.01 -21.28
CA VAL A 379 51.48 -27.00 -22.74
C VAL A 379 52.94 -26.75 -23.13
N LEU A 380 53.60 -25.76 -22.52
CA LEU A 380 55.02 -25.48 -22.78
C LEU A 380 55.90 -26.68 -22.41
N LYS A 381 55.62 -27.34 -21.28
CA LYS A 381 56.37 -28.53 -20.85
C LYS A 381 56.15 -29.70 -21.80
N LYS A 382 54.92 -29.92 -22.28
CA LYS A 382 54.62 -30.91 -23.31
C LYS A 382 55.41 -30.62 -24.60
N LYS A 383 55.39 -29.37 -25.08
CA LYS A 383 56.15 -28.95 -26.27
C LYS A 383 57.67 -29.07 -26.10
N GLN A 384 58.17 -28.85 -24.89
CA GLN A 384 59.58 -29.11 -24.58
C GLN A 384 59.91 -30.61 -24.66
N PHE A 385 59.06 -31.48 -24.10
CA PHE A 385 59.27 -32.92 -24.10
C PHE A 385 59.14 -33.55 -25.50
N GLU A 386 58.17 -33.08 -26.30
CA GLU A 386 58.03 -33.47 -27.72
C GLU A 386 59.35 -33.26 -28.50
N LYS A 387 60.11 -32.20 -28.20
CA LYS A 387 61.43 -31.97 -28.82
C LYS A 387 62.48 -33.02 -28.41
N VAL A 388 62.43 -33.51 -27.17
CA VAL A 388 63.34 -34.56 -26.69
C VAL A 388 62.98 -35.90 -27.34
N GLN A 389 61.69 -36.26 -27.39
CA GLN A 389 61.23 -37.48 -28.07
C GLN A 389 61.63 -37.50 -29.55
N LEU A 390 61.52 -36.34 -30.24
CA LEU A 390 61.98 -36.21 -31.62
C LEU A 390 63.49 -36.43 -31.79
N TYR A 391 64.30 -36.09 -30.78
CA TYR A 391 65.75 -36.30 -30.82
C TYR A 391 66.14 -37.75 -30.51
N GLU A 392 65.48 -38.37 -29.53
CA GLU A 392 65.78 -39.75 -29.10
C GLU A 392 65.17 -40.81 -30.04
N MET A 393 64.27 -40.44 -30.95
CA MET A 393 63.54 -41.34 -31.88
C MET A 393 62.83 -42.53 -31.21
N ASN A 394 62.69 -42.49 -29.88
CA ASN A 394 61.93 -43.44 -29.09
C ASN A 394 60.73 -42.71 -28.49
N PHE A 395 59.54 -43.23 -28.78
CA PHE A 395 58.27 -42.61 -28.46
C PHE A 395 57.70 -43.06 -27.12
#